data_AF-A0A5C9BLC2-F1
#
_entry.id   AF-A0A5C9BLC2-F1
#
_cell.length_a   1.000
_cell.length_b   1.000
_cell.length_c   1.000
_cell.angle_alpha   90.00
_cell.angle_beta   90.00
_cell.angle_gamma   90.00
#
_symmetry.space_group_name_H-M   'P 1'
#
loop_
_entity.id
_entity.type
_entity.pdbx_description
1 polymer ?
#
loop_
_entity_poly.entity_id
_entity_poly.type
_entity_poly.pdbx_seq_one_letter_code
_entity_poly.pdbx_strand_id
1 'polypeptide(L)'
;MRLSASLLSVPLLFAALTTLPASGWAATVDEARAKGLKWLVQTQKGDGSFSGLQGLDTQATAASVEAMIAGGMSKSPQYGRALSWLANAPGASVDSRAWQAMALAAAGRDATTIAGTLRDDRNISVAKAGNISTGNTALWGPFPGYAASLSDTALAYGAIRSAGVSYSGDTTELTVTVLCQTLNAQLTAAPWSGSWPYALPENGQPTHALNGSLSATALTLFELKKQRQANRFLNGSACSRTSPAAIDTGMTNAKTWLLAQANGDGAFAERSPQSGALETPSPVATALAVRALAPFAAEGDATASAAITKAQTWLASQQNTDGSWRSDPFVTARILAALPTASGPQIADADSDGLPDVVEQQLGTQTAVADAQSPLSTNGNAQAGVTASSFAVVATLGQAFTYSLTPSTGTAPFSFTKTDGVLPPGLTVAANGTVSGTPTSAGSYAFDYEIADAGGLTTLVIGRIDVAELVADGGNADVPLPAWALFVLGGALLTAIRRKSA
;
A
#
# COMPACT_ATOMS: atom_id res chain seq x y z
N MET A 1 -60.38 -33.08 44.34
CA MET A 1 -59.96 -31.89 45.11
C MET A 1 -58.62 -31.45 44.52
N ARG A 2 -58.59 -30.23 43.96
CA ARG A 2 -57.47 -29.34 43.53
C ARG A 2 -56.02 -29.83 43.78
N LEU A 3 -55.00 -29.61 42.93
CA LEU A 3 -54.56 -28.36 42.28
C LEU A 3 -53.63 -28.61 41.08
N SER A 4 -53.62 -27.62 40.19
CA SER A 4 -52.74 -27.35 39.05
C SER A 4 -51.30 -26.98 39.43
N ALA A 5 -50.34 -27.15 38.50
CA ALA A 5 -49.12 -26.35 38.45
C ALA A 5 -48.66 -26.13 36.99
N SER A 6 -48.51 -24.85 36.65
CA SER A 6 -48.28 -24.27 35.34
C SER A 6 -46.90 -24.54 34.74
N LEU A 7 -46.87 -24.71 33.41
CA LEU A 7 -45.68 -24.57 32.57
C LEU A 7 -45.32 -23.07 32.46
N LEU A 8 -44.14 -22.70 32.95
CA LEU A 8 -43.54 -21.38 32.72
C LEU A 8 -42.66 -21.45 31.46
N SER A 9 -43.11 -20.78 30.40
CA SER A 9 -42.34 -20.49 29.19
C SER A 9 -41.26 -19.45 29.51
N VAL A 10 -39.99 -19.82 29.37
CA VAL A 10 -38.86 -18.87 29.38
C VAL A 10 -38.63 -18.41 27.95
N PRO A 11 -38.75 -17.12 27.61
CA PRO A 11 -38.39 -16.64 26.28
C PRO A 11 -36.87 -16.64 26.15
N LEU A 12 -36.35 -17.33 25.13
CA LEU A 12 -34.97 -17.16 24.68
C LEU A 12 -34.80 -15.71 24.22
N LEU A 13 -34.07 -14.93 25.01
CA LEU A 13 -33.60 -13.61 24.63
C LEU A 13 -32.55 -13.80 23.53
N PHE A 14 -32.92 -13.54 22.28
CA PHE A 14 -31.95 -13.35 21.19
C PHE A 14 -31.09 -12.14 21.55
N ALA A 15 -29.88 -12.39 22.05
CA ALA A 15 -28.88 -11.36 22.21
C ALA A 15 -28.43 -10.94 20.81
N ALA A 16 -28.99 -9.86 20.29
CA ALA A 16 -28.42 -9.13 19.18
C ALA A 16 -26.98 -8.77 19.57
N LEU A 17 -26.01 -9.35 18.86
CA LEU A 17 -24.60 -9.00 18.98
C LEU A 17 -24.44 -7.60 18.39
N THR A 18 -24.78 -6.59 19.20
CA THR A 18 -24.52 -5.20 18.87
C THR A 18 -23.01 -5.01 18.91
N THR A 19 -22.42 -4.82 17.73
CA THR A 19 -21.04 -4.34 17.61
C THR A 19 -20.96 -3.02 18.39
N LEU A 20 -20.29 -3.03 19.53
CA LEU A 20 -19.98 -1.80 20.27
C LEU A 20 -19.28 -0.85 19.29
N PRO A 21 -19.71 0.41 19.16
CA PRO A 21 -18.96 1.37 18.36
C PRO A 21 -17.56 1.49 18.96
N ALA A 22 -16.53 1.46 18.10
CA ALA A 22 -15.17 1.73 18.52
C ALA A 22 -15.16 3.09 19.23
N SER A 23 -14.88 3.12 20.53
CA SER A 23 -14.77 4.37 21.28
C SER A 23 -13.31 4.79 21.37
N GLY A 24 -13.06 6.11 21.33
CA GLY A 24 -11.72 6.68 21.38
C GLY A 24 -11.15 6.97 20.00
N TRP A 25 -9.91 6.63 19.74
CA TRP A 25 -9.16 7.12 18.58
C TRP A 25 -9.50 6.47 17.22
N ALA A 26 -9.90 5.19 17.23
CA ALA A 26 -10.11 4.45 15.98
C ALA A 26 -11.28 5.02 15.16
N ALA A 27 -12.39 5.37 15.82
CA ALA A 27 -13.56 5.92 15.14
C ALA A 27 -13.30 7.26 14.44
N THR A 28 -12.50 8.15 15.03
CA THR A 28 -12.19 9.45 14.41
C THR A 28 -11.31 9.29 13.18
N VAL A 29 -10.33 8.40 13.24
CA VAL A 29 -9.45 8.10 12.11
C VAL A 29 -10.21 7.35 11.01
N ASP A 30 -11.10 6.44 11.38
CA ASP A 30 -11.96 5.70 10.45
C ASP A 30 -12.93 6.62 9.72
N GLU A 31 -13.58 7.54 10.45
CA GLU A 31 -14.44 8.57 9.86
C GLU A 31 -13.66 9.49 8.90
N ALA A 32 -12.46 9.92 9.31
CA ALA A 32 -11.61 10.73 8.44
C ALA A 32 -11.20 9.97 7.17
N ARG A 33 -10.89 8.67 7.27
CA ARG A 33 -10.60 7.81 6.12
C ARG A 33 -11.78 7.74 5.16
N ALA A 34 -12.98 7.43 5.67
CA ALA A 34 -14.19 7.32 4.85
C ALA A 34 -14.50 8.63 4.11
N LYS A 35 -14.44 9.77 4.81
CA LYS A 35 -14.63 11.10 4.20
C LYS A 35 -13.61 11.41 3.10
N GLY A 36 -12.35 11.07 3.32
CA GLY A 36 -11.29 11.30 2.33
C GLY A 36 -11.41 10.39 1.11
N LEU A 37 -11.74 9.11 1.30
CA LEU A 37 -12.00 8.19 0.19
C LEU A 37 -13.20 8.64 -0.64
N LYS A 38 -14.29 9.04 0.02
CA LYS A 38 -15.45 9.66 -0.63
C LYS A 38 -15.05 10.90 -1.44
N TRP A 39 -14.18 11.75 -0.90
CA TRP A 39 -13.70 12.93 -1.64
C TRP A 39 -12.87 12.55 -2.87
N LEU A 40 -12.03 11.51 -2.79
CA LEU A 40 -11.32 10.97 -3.95
C LEU A 40 -12.30 10.43 -5.01
N VAL A 41 -13.33 9.68 -4.62
CA VAL A 41 -14.37 9.19 -5.54
C VAL A 41 -15.01 10.36 -6.30
N GLN A 42 -15.34 11.45 -5.61
CA GLN A 42 -15.97 12.64 -6.20
C GLN A 42 -15.03 13.49 -7.08
N THR A 43 -13.73 13.41 -6.83
CA THR A 43 -12.72 14.25 -7.51
C THR A 43 -12.03 13.53 -8.66
N GLN A 44 -12.21 12.21 -8.79
CA GLN A 44 -11.64 11.45 -9.89
C GLN A 44 -12.14 11.97 -11.24
N LYS A 45 -11.21 12.22 -12.16
CA LYS A 45 -11.56 12.58 -13.54
C LYS A 45 -12.19 11.39 -14.26
N GLY A 46 -13.00 11.66 -15.29
CA GLY A 46 -13.63 10.57 -16.05
C GLY A 46 -12.61 9.63 -16.72
N ASP A 47 -11.43 10.13 -17.05
CA ASP A 47 -10.31 9.33 -17.58
C ASP A 47 -9.62 8.45 -16.54
N GLY A 48 -10.03 8.50 -15.27
CA GLY A 48 -9.49 7.73 -14.16
C GLY A 48 -8.37 8.43 -13.39
N SER A 49 -7.81 9.52 -13.93
CA SER A 49 -6.69 10.22 -13.32
C SER A 49 -7.11 11.10 -12.13
N PHE A 50 -6.11 11.42 -11.32
CA PHE A 50 -6.18 12.45 -10.31
C PHE A 50 -5.16 13.53 -10.66
N SER A 51 -5.60 14.79 -10.70
CA SER A 51 -4.73 15.93 -11.00
C SER A 51 -4.88 17.00 -9.93
N GLY A 52 -3.76 17.38 -9.31
CA GLY A 52 -3.66 18.55 -8.44
C GLY A 52 -2.96 19.69 -9.19
N LEU A 53 -1.79 20.10 -8.69
CA LEU A 53 -0.89 21.01 -9.39
C LEU A 53 -0.42 20.43 -10.74
N GLN A 54 -0.21 21.31 -11.72
CA GLN A 54 0.23 20.93 -13.07
C GLN A 54 1.50 20.08 -13.04
N GLY A 55 1.48 18.91 -13.68
CA GLY A 55 2.62 18.01 -13.82
C GLY A 55 2.77 16.95 -12.72
N LEU A 56 1.84 16.88 -11.76
CA LEU A 56 1.83 15.86 -10.69
C LEU A 56 0.77 14.77 -10.90
N ASP A 57 0.19 14.65 -12.08
CA ASP A 57 -0.93 13.73 -12.35
C ASP A 57 -0.55 12.26 -12.08
N THR A 58 0.67 11.86 -12.45
CA THR A 58 1.19 10.51 -12.18
C THR A 58 1.37 10.27 -10.69
N GLN A 59 1.99 11.20 -9.96
CA GLN A 59 2.20 11.07 -8.51
C GLN A 59 0.87 11.09 -7.74
N ALA A 60 -0.05 11.98 -8.11
CA ALA A 60 -1.38 12.08 -7.51
C ALA A 60 -2.18 10.79 -7.75
N THR A 61 -2.19 10.27 -8.98
CA THR A 61 -2.90 9.03 -9.30
C THR A 61 -2.25 7.82 -8.61
N ALA A 62 -0.92 7.72 -8.58
CA ALA A 62 -0.21 6.67 -7.84
C ALA A 62 -0.53 6.71 -6.33
N ALA A 63 -0.55 7.90 -5.73
CA ALA A 63 -0.94 8.07 -4.34
C ALA A 63 -2.40 7.67 -4.11
N SER A 64 -3.32 8.03 -5.02
CA SER A 64 -4.73 7.63 -4.94
C SER A 64 -4.92 6.12 -5.04
N VAL A 65 -4.14 5.43 -5.87
CA VAL A 65 -4.11 3.96 -5.93
C VAL A 65 -3.66 3.36 -4.60
N GLU A 66 -2.56 3.85 -4.01
CA GLU A 66 -2.12 3.41 -2.67
C GLU A 66 -3.21 3.67 -1.61
N ALA A 67 -3.87 4.84 -1.66
CA ALA A 67 -4.93 5.21 -0.73
C ALA A 67 -6.18 4.31 -0.87
N MET A 68 -6.58 3.97 -2.09
CA MET A 68 -7.71 3.08 -2.37
C MET A 68 -7.42 1.66 -1.90
N ILE A 69 -6.18 1.15 -2.07
CA ILE A 69 -5.76 -0.13 -1.50
C ILE A 69 -5.86 -0.08 0.03
N ALA A 70 -5.28 0.95 0.65
CA ALA A 70 -5.33 1.13 2.10
C ALA A 70 -6.76 1.32 2.63
N GLY A 71 -7.67 1.83 1.79
CA GLY A 71 -9.07 2.09 2.09
C GLY A 71 -10.04 0.93 1.80
N GLY A 72 -9.55 -0.21 1.30
CA GLY A 72 -10.42 -1.35 0.95
C GLY A 72 -11.14 -1.24 -0.40
N MET A 73 -10.85 -0.21 -1.19
CA MET A 73 -11.50 0.03 -2.50
C MET A 73 -10.83 -0.70 -3.67
N SER A 74 -9.97 -1.69 -3.41
CA SER A 74 -9.19 -2.38 -4.46
C SER A 74 -10.03 -3.16 -5.49
N LYS A 75 -11.35 -3.23 -5.30
CA LYS A 75 -12.30 -3.88 -6.22
C LYS A 75 -13.18 -2.87 -6.95
N SER A 76 -13.11 -1.59 -6.58
CA SER A 76 -14.03 -0.57 -7.08
C SER A 76 -13.73 -0.17 -8.53
N PRO A 77 -14.73 0.31 -9.29
CA PRO A 77 -14.51 0.86 -10.62
C PRO A 77 -13.59 2.10 -10.62
N GLN A 78 -13.57 2.89 -9.54
CA GLN A 78 -12.66 4.02 -9.36
C GLN A 78 -11.20 3.54 -9.37
N TYR A 79 -10.93 2.48 -8.62
CA TYR A 79 -9.60 1.89 -8.53
C TYR A 79 -9.17 1.29 -9.87
N GLY A 80 -10.06 0.56 -10.55
CA GLY A 80 -9.80 0.02 -11.89
C GLY A 80 -9.46 1.09 -12.92
N ARG A 81 -10.20 2.21 -12.95
CA ARG A 81 -9.91 3.34 -13.85
C ARG A 81 -8.58 4.03 -13.52
N ALA A 82 -8.29 4.24 -12.23
CA ALA A 82 -7.03 4.83 -11.79
C ALA A 82 -5.83 3.97 -12.20
N LEU A 83 -5.92 2.64 -12.04
CA LEU A 83 -4.89 1.71 -12.50
C LEU A 83 -4.73 1.72 -14.02
N SER A 84 -5.83 1.71 -14.77
CA SER A 84 -5.82 1.75 -16.24
C SER A 84 -5.08 3.00 -16.74
N TRP A 85 -5.40 4.16 -16.17
CA TRP A 85 -4.73 5.40 -16.51
C TRP A 85 -3.25 5.36 -16.09
N LEU A 86 -2.97 4.91 -14.87
CA LEU A 86 -1.62 4.89 -14.31
C LEU A 86 -0.68 3.97 -15.08
N ALA A 87 -1.16 2.83 -15.59
CA ALA A 87 -0.36 1.94 -16.44
C ALA A 87 0.08 2.59 -17.77
N ASN A 88 -0.70 3.56 -18.27
CA ASN A 88 -0.44 4.26 -19.53
C ASN A 88 0.16 5.66 -19.34
N ALA A 89 0.35 6.10 -18.10
CA ALA A 89 0.85 7.44 -17.82
C ALA A 89 2.30 7.61 -18.31
N PRO A 90 2.65 8.75 -18.94
CA PRO A 90 3.95 8.92 -19.59
C PRO A 90 5.14 9.06 -18.63
N GLY A 91 4.91 9.43 -17.36
CA GLY A 91 5.93 9.51 -16.29
C GLY A 91 7.19 10.29 -16.68
N ALA A 92 7.20 11.61 -16.51
CA ALA A 92 8.29 12.46 -17.02
C ALA A 92 9.59 12.40 -16.20
N SER A 93 9.49 12.29 -14.88
CA SER A 93 10.62 12.35 -13.93
C SER A 93 10.87 11.01 -13.26
N VAL A 94 12.04 10.85 -12.63
CA VAL A 94 12.40 9.62 -11.89
C VAL A 94 11.42 9.37 -10.74
N ASP A 95 11.08 10.39 -9.95
CA ASP A 95 10.11 10.25 -8.87
C ASP A 95 8.72 9.85 -9.38
N SER A 96 8.25 10.43 -10.49
CA SER A 96 6.94 10.09 -11.07
C SER A 96 6.86 8.62 -11.49
N ARG A 97 7.87 8.14 -12.23
CA ARG A 97 7.96 6.75 -12.69
C ARG A 97 8.18 5.79 -11.52
N ALA A 98 8.91 6.21 -10.49
CA ALA A 98 9.13 5.38 -9.33
C ALA A 98 7.84 5.19 -8.52
N TRP A 99 7.08 6.27 -8.29
CA TRP A 99 5.76 6.19 -7.65
C TRP A 99 4.78 5.36 -8.47
N GLN A 100 4.76 5.55 -9.79
CA GLN A 100 3.96 4.76 -10.73
C GLN A 100 4.27 3.26 -10.60
N ALA A 101 5.56 2.88 -10.70
CA ALA A 101 5.99 1.49 -10.61
C ALA A 101 5.67 0.87 -9.24
N MET A 102 5.91 1.60 -8.14
CA MET A 102 5.60 1.11 -6.80
C MET A 102 4.09 0.91 -6.57
N ALA A 103 3.26 1.82 -7.07
CA ALA A 103 1.80 1.72 -6.93
C ALA A 103 1.24 0.57 -7.80
N LEU A 104 1.71 0.42 -9.04
CA LEU A 104 1.37 -0.72 -9.91
C LEU A 104 1.79 -2.05 -9.26
N ALA A 105 3.02 -2.15 -8.77
CA ALA A 105 3.49 -3.35 -8.09
C ALA A 105 2.68 -3.66 -6.82
N ALA A 106 2.33 -2.65 -6.02
CA ALA A 106 1.46 -2.82 -4.84
C ALA A 106 0.05 -3.29 -5.21
N ALA A 107 -0.44 -2.91 -6.39
CA ALA A 107 -1.69 -3.36 -6.98
C ALA A 107 -1.61 -4.78 -7.60
N GLY A 108 -0.43 -5.41 -7.60
CA GLY A 108 -0.20 -6.70 -8.25
C GLY A 108 -0.06 -6.62 -9.78
N ARG A 109 0.19 -5.43 -10.33
CA ARG A 109 0.37 -5.17 -11.76
C ARG A 109 1.84 -5.28 -12.15
N ASP A 110 2.10 -5.68 -13.40
CA ASP A 110 3.47 -5.71 -13.90
C ASP A 110 4.02 -4.28 -14.03
N ALA A 111 5.10 -4.01 -13.30
CA ALA A 111 5.81 -2.74 -13.32
C ALA A 111 7.24 -2.90 -13.85
N THR A 112 7.61 -4.08 -14.36
CA THR A 112 8.98 -4.41 -14.76
C THR A 112 9.50 -3.55 -15.90
N THR A 113 8.65 -3.15 -16.85
CA THR A 113 9.03 -2.26 -17.96
C THR A 113 9.41 -0.86 -17.45
N ILE A 114 8.59 -0.28 -16.58
CA ILE A 114 8.84 1.06 -16.01
C ILE A 114 10.09 1.02 -15.13
N ALA A 115 10.18 0.02 -14.24
CA ALA A 115 11.33 -0.15 -13.36
C ALA A 115 12.63 -0.52 -14.11
N GLY A 116 12.52 -1.25 -15.23
CA GLY A 116 13.63 -1.54 -16.13
C GLY A 116 14.16 -0.28 -16.82
N THR A 117 13.27 0.62 -17.22
CA THR A 117 13.66 1.94 -17.76
C THR A 117 14.38 2.76 -16.69
N LEU A 118 13.87 2.78 -15.45
CA LEU A 118 14.58 3.42 -14.33
C LEU A 118 15.96 2.82 -14.11
N ARG A 119 16.11 1.48 -14.13
CA ARG A 119 17.42 0.82 -14.06
C ARG A 119 18.35 1.31 -15.17
N ASP A 120 17.87 1.47 -16.39
CA ASP A 120 18.72 1.86 -17.52
C ASP A 120 19.09 3.35 -17.49
N ASP A 121 18.25 4.19 -16.91
CA ASP A 121 18.49 5.63 -16.72
C ASP A 121 19.47 5.96 -15.57
N ARG A 122 19.96 4.95 -14.85
CA ARG A 122 20.81 5.16 -13.66
C ARG A 122 22.18 5.70 -14.03
N ASN A 123 22.68 6.60 -13.20
CA ASN A 123 24.06 7.07 -13.26
C ASN A 123 24.99 5.98 -12.67
N ILE A 124 25.85 5.42 -13.52
CA ILE A 124 26.85 4.40 -13.14
C ILE A 124 28.24 4.99 -12.82
N SER A 125 28.36 6.32 -12.87
CA SER A 125 29.58 7.08 -12.61
C SER A 125 29.31 8.23 -11.65
N VAL A 126 30.20 8.42 -10.68
CA VAL A 126 30.10 9.49 -9.67
C VAL A 126 31.33 10.38 -9.73
N ALA A 127 31.12 11.68 -9.97
CA ALA A 127 32.17 12.68 -9.82
C ALA A 127 32.20 13.17 -8.36
N LYS A 128 33.33 13.01 -7.67
CA LYS A 128 33.53 13.47 -6.29
C LYS A 128 34.89 14.13 -6.14
N ALA A 129 34.90 15.41 -5.72
CA ALA A 129 36.11 16.17 -5.46
C ALA A 129 37.17 16.11 -6.59
N GLY A 130 36.73 16.11 -7.85
CA GLY A 130 37.60 16.04 -9.03
C GLY A 130 37.96 14.63 -9.52
N ASN A 131 37.52 13.57 -8.84
CA ASN A 131 37.71 12.18 -9.26
C ASN A 131 36.40 11.57 -9.78
N ILE A 132 36.46 10.78 -10.85
CA ILE A 132 35.32 10.00 -11.34
C ILE A 132 35.51 8.55 -10.90
N SER A 133 34.58 8.05 -10.09
CA SER A 133 34.47 6.62 -9.79
C SER A 133 33.50 5.99 -10.77
N THR A 134 33.93 4.95 -11.49
CA THR A 134 33.10 4.21 -12.47
C THR A 134 32.91 2.76 -12.03
N GLY A 135 31.67 2.28 -12.11
CA GLY A 135 31.32 0.89 -11.83
C GLY A 135 30.94 0.63 -10.36
N ASN A 136 30.02 -0.32 -10.17
CA ASN A 136 29.48 -0.80 -8.89
C ASN A 136 28.64 0.21 -8.08
N THR A 137 28.16 1.30 -8.68
CA THR A 137 27.16 2.17 -8.04
C THR A 137 26.03 2.49 -9.00
N ALA A 138 24.84 2.68 -8.45
CA ALA A 138 23.64 3.03 -9.19
C ALA A 138 22.92 4.14 -8.45
N LEU A 139 22.82 5.29 -9.10
CA LEU A 139 22.31 6.54 -8.54
C LEU A 139 21.36 7.21 -9.53
N TRP A 140 20.42 8.00 -9.02
CA TRP A 140 19.43 8.69 -9.84
C TRP A 140 19.34 10.16 -9.45
N GLY A 141 19.20 11.00 -10.47
CA GLY A 141 18.73 12.37 -10.34
C GLY A 141 17.24 12.49 -10.65
N PRO A 142 16.69 13.72 -10.65
CA PRO A 142 15.27 13.95 -10.95
C PRO A 142 14.88 13.54 -12.37
N PHE A 143 15.83 13.54 -13.30
CA PHE A 143 15.67 13.11 -14.69
C PHE A 143 16.91 12.32 -15.15
N PRO A 144 16.79 11.50 -16.21
CA PRO A 144 17.93 10.77 -16.77
C PRO A 144 19.08 11.72 -17.14
N GLY A 145 20.30 11.37 -16.71
CA GLY A 145 21.51 12.17 -16.95
C GLY A 145 21.70 13.38 -16.02
N TYR A 146 20.77 13.67 -15.11
CA TYR A 146 20.94 14.74 -14.12
C TYR A 146 21.73 14.25 -12.90
N ALA A 147 22.29 15.21 -12.16
CA ALA A 147 22.99 14.98 -10.90
C ALA A 147 22.14 14.18 -9.90
N ALA A 148 22.77 13.26 -9.18
CA ALA A 148 22.08 12.34 -8.31
C ALA A 148 21.56 12.99 -7.02
N SER A 149 20.36 12.62 -6.62
CA SER A 149 19.75 12.99 -5.34
C SER A 149 19.49 11.74 -4.49
N LEU A 150 19.47 11.89 -3.17
CA LEU A 150 19.17 10.77 -2.29
C LEU A 150 17.71 10.33 -2.38
N SER A 151 16.81 11.29 -2.53
CA SER A 151 15.36 11.04 -2.67
C SER A 151 15.06 10.24 -3.94
N ASP A 152 15.58 10.67 -5.10
CA ASP A 152 15.35 9.99 -6.38
C ASP A 152 16.02 8.62 -6.39
N THR A 153 17.23 8.51 -5.82
CA THR A 153 17.92 7.22 -5.68
C THR A 153 17.12 6.25 -4.81
N ALA A 154 16.59 6.71 -3.67
CA ALA A 154 15.75 5.87 -2.80
C ALA A 154 14.47 5.43 -3.52
N LEU A 155 13.80 6.33 -4.23
CA LEU A 155 12.59 6.04 -4.97
C LEU A 155 12.84 5.04 -6.12
N ALA A 156 13.91 5.24 -6.91
CA ALA A 156 14.27 4.34 -8.00
C ALA A 156 14.60 2.92 -7.50
N TYR A 157 15.37 2.79 -6.41
CA TYR A 157 15.59 1.49 -5.78
C TYR A 157 14.30 0.86 -5.26
N GLY A 158 13.38 1.67 -4.72
CA GLY A 158 12.06 1.22 -4.29
C GLY A 158 11.21 0.69 -5.44
N ALA A 159 11.24 1.35 -6.59
CA ALA A 159 10.60 0.90 -7.82
C ALA A 159 11.19 -0.42 -8.34
N ILE A 160 12.52 -0.51 -8.46
CA ILE A 160 13.22 -1.73 -8.87
C ILE A 160 12.89 -2.90 -7.92
N ARG A 161 12.93 -2.64 -6.60
CA ARG A 161 12.60 -3.64 -5.57
C ARG A 161 11.15 -4.12 -5.68
N SER A 162 10.21 -3.19 -5.74
CA SER A 162 8.77 -3.51 -5.72
C SER A 162 8.33 -4.21 -7.00
N ALA A 163 8.86 -3.82 -8.16
CA ALA A 163 8.61 -4.46 -9.44
C ALA A 163 9.32 -5.82 -9.61
N GLY A 164 10.19 -6.22 -8.67
CA GLY A 164 10.94 -7.48 -8.77
C GLY A 164 11.99 -7.50 -9.89
N VAL A 165 12.45 -6.33 -10.35
CA VAL A 165 13.49 -6.24 -11.37
C VAL A 165 14.84 -6.62 -10.76
N SER A 166 15.47 -7.63 -11.34
CA SER A 166 16.83 -8.06 -11.00
C SER A 166 17.70 -8.07 -12.25
N TYR A 167 18.98 -7.78 -12.10
CA TYR A 167 19.96 -7.71 -13.17
C TYR A 167 21.36 -8.02 -12.65
N SER A 168 22.30 -8.28 -13.55
CA SER A 168 23.69 -8.54 -13.17
C SER A 168 24.25 -7.35 -12.39
N GLY A 169 24.71 -7.60 -11.16
CA GLY A 169 25.27 -6.58 -10.28
C GLY A 169 24.26 -5.83 -9.41
N ASP A 170 22.94 -6.02 -9.56
CA ASP A 170 21.90 -5.29 -8.81
C ASP A 170 22.18 -5.19 -7.30
N THR A 171 22.34 -6.33 -6.63
CA THR A 171 22.59 -6.39 -5.18
C THR A 171 23.93 -5.76 -4.79
N THR A 172 24.95 -5.89 -5.64
CA THR A 172 26.28 -5.31 -5.42
C THR A 172 26.24 -3.80 -5.60
N GLU A 173 25.61 -3.31 -6.67
CA GLU A 173 25.41 -1.89 -6.96
C GLU A 173 24.62 -1.22 -5.83
N LEU A 174 23.53 -1.84 -5.36
CA LEU A 174 22.79 -1.37 -4.19
C LEU A 174 23.67 -1.31 -2.94
N THR A 175 24.35 -2.40 -2.60
CA THR A 175 25.15 -2.49 -1.36
C THR A 175 26.27 -1.45 -1.37
N VAL A 176 27.02 -1.34 -2.46
CA VAL A 176 28.12 -0.38 -2.60
C VAL A 176 27.59 1.06 -2.64
N THR A 177 26.49 1.33 -3.33
CA THR A 177 25.85 2.66 -3.33
C THR A 177 25.48 3.09 -1.92
N VAL A 178 24.85 2.21 -1.13
CA VAL A 178 24.47 2.54 0.24
C VAL A 178 25.70 2.80 1.11
N LEU A 179 26.71 1.91 1.08
CA LEU A 179 27.90 2.05 1.92
C LEU A 179 28.75 3.28 1.56
N CYS A 180 28.90 3.57 0.27
CA CYS A 180 29.82 4.57 -0.26
C CYS A 180 29.19 5.94 -0.53
N GLN A 181 27.89 6.01 -0.80
CA GLN A 181 27.21 7.26 -1.15
C GLN A 181 26.19 7.62 -0.08
N THR A 182 25.17 6.79 0.13
CA THR A 182 24.08 7.08 1.07
C THR A 182 24.59 7.28 2.49
N LEU A 183 25.33 6.33 3.06
CA LEU A 183 25.84 6.46 4.43
C LEU A 183 26.93 7.55 4.57
N ASN A 184 27.64 7.88 3.49
CA ASN A 184 28.60 8.99 3.50
C ASN A 184 27.93 10.36 3.49
N ALA A 185 26.73 10.46 2.94
CA ALA A 185 25.94 11.68 2.95
C ALA A 185 25.16 11.88 4.26
N GLN A 186 25.18 10.92 5.20
CA GLN A 186 24.53 11.10 6.50
C GLN A 186 25.25 12.16 7.31
N LEU A 187 24.51 13.17 7.75
CA LEU A 187 25.06 14.32 8.45
C LEU A 187 25.43 13.95 9.89
N THR A 188 26.51 14.55 10.40
CA THR A 188 27.04 14.25 11.74
C THR A 188 26.92 15.44 12.70
N ALA A 189 26.79 16.66 12.19
CA ALA A 189 26.69 17.88 12.99
C ALA A 189 25.25 18.18 13.41
N ALA A 190 25.05 18.60 14.66
CA ALA A 190 23.77 19.11 15.13
C ALA A 190 23.39 20.42 14.39
N PRO A 191 22.09 20.70 14.15
CA PRO A 191 20.91 19.92 14.54
C PRO A 191 20.55 18.80 13.53
N TRP A 192 21.41 18.52 12.57
CA TRP A 192 21.16 17.61 11.44
C TRP A 192 21.70 16.19 11.65
N SER A 193 22.33 15.92 12.79
CA SER A 193 23.01 14.65 13.06
C SER A 193 22.07 13.45 12.90
N GLY A 194 22.41 12.53 11.99
CA GLY A 194 21.62 11.35 11.65
C GLY A 194 20.69 11.52 10.43
N SER A 195 20.47 12.74 9.95
CA SER A 195 19.64 13.01 8.77
C SER A 195 20.40 12.94 7.45
N TRP A 196 19.65 12.97 6.36
CA TRP A 196 20.18 13.12 5.01
C TRP A 196 19.72 14.44 4.36
N PRO A 197 20.60 15.10 3.60
CA PRO A 197 20.22 16.23 2.76
C PRO A 197 19.42 15.76 1.53
N TYR A 198 18.75 16.71 0.87
CA TYR A 198 18.04 16.42 -0.39
C TYR A 198 19.00 16.07 -1.53
N ALA A 199 20.05 16.87 -1.69
CA ALA A 199 21.08 16.67 -2.71
C ALA A 199 22.29 15.92 -2.14
N LEU A 200 22.97 15.13 -2.96
CA LEU A 200 24.30 14.63 -2.61
C LEU A 200 25.28 15.82 -2.57
N PRO A 201 26.28 15.81 -1.66
CA PRO A 201 27.27 16.89 -1.60
C PRO A 201 28.09 16.99 -2.89
N GLU A 202 28.04 18.16 -3.54
CA GLU A 202 28.86 18.49 -4.72
C GLU A 202 29.65 19.79 -4.54
N ASN A 203 30.71 19.97 -5.33
CA ASN A 203 31.54 21.16 -5.30
C ASN A 203 30.74 22.40 -5.74
N GLY A 204 30.78 23.47 -4.94
CA GLY A 204 30.13 24.75 -5.28
C GLY A 204 28.62 24.79 -5.01
N GLN A 205 28.04 23.75 -4.40
CA GLN A 205 26.64 23.79 -3.97
C GLN A 205 26.44 24.82 -2.84
N PRO A 206 25.27 25.50 -2.80
CA PRO A 206 24.93 26.38 -1.70
C PRO A 206 24.96 25.64 -0.35
N THR A 207 25.44 26.30 0.71
CA THR A 207 25.59 25.68 2.04
C THR A 207 24.29 25.10 2.60
N HIS A 208 23.14 25.69 2.28
CA HIS A 208 21.84 25.19 2.72
C HIS A 208 21.41 23.89 2.02
N ALA A 209 21.96 23.55 0.85
CA ALA A 209 21.68 22.29 0.16
C ALA A 209 22.31 21.08 0.88
N LEU A 210 23.19 21.33 1.86
CA LEU A 210 23.84 20.33 2.70
C LEU A 210 23.13 20.12 4.05
N ASN A 211 22.04 20.85 4.31
CA ASN A 211 21.26 20.68 5.53
C ASN A 211 20.35 19.46 5.44
N GLY A 212 20.02 18.88 6.59
CA GLY A 212 19.13 17.73 6.66
C GLY A 212 17.72 18.06 6.17
N SER A 213 17.09 17.10 5.51
CA SER A 213 15.68 17.18 5.10
C SER A 213 14.91 16.00 5.66
N LEU A 214 13.75 16.28 6.24
CA LEU A 214 12.77 15.28 6.64
C LEU A 214 12.32 14.44 5.45
N SER A 215 11.98 15.06 4.32
CA SER A 215 11.50 14.32 3.15
C SER A 215 12.56 13.32 2.63
N ALA A 216 13.81 13.77 2.43
CA ALA A 216 14.91 12.92 1.98
C ALA A 216 15.24 11.82 3.00
N THR A 217 15.24 12.18 4.29
CA THR A 217 15.51 11.24 5.37
C THR A 217 14.42 10.17 5.47
N ALA A 218 13.15 10.55 5.38
CA ALA A 218 12.02 9.64 5.44
C ALA A 218 12.01 8.66 4.25
N LEU A 219 12.21 9.16 3.02
CA LEU A 219 12.28 8.31 1.82
C LEU A 219 13.47 7.34 1.87
N THR A 220 14.64 7.84 2.25
CA THR A 220 15.86 7.02 2.36
C THR A 220 15.71 5.98 3.47
N LEU A 221 15.23 6.36 4.66
CA LEU A 221 15.01 5.46 5.78
C LEU A 221 14.00 4.36 5.43
N PHE A 222 12.87 4.73 4.82
CA PHE A 222 11.87 3.79 4.35
C PHE A 222 12.49 2.77 3.39
N GLU A 223 13.22 3.25 2.38
CA GLU A 223 13.77 2.36 1.37
C GLU A 223 14.84 1.43 1.96
N LEU A 224 15.80 1.95 2.74
CA LEU A 224 16.81 1.11 3.40
C LEU A 224 16.15 0.02 4.25
N LYS A 225 15.09 0.35 4.97
CA LYS A 225 14.36 -0.62 5.79
C LYS A 225 13.67 -1.69 4.94
N LYS A 226 13.02 -1.30 3.84
CA LYS A 226 12.39 -2.27 2.93
C LYS A 226 13.42 -3.15 2.21
N GLN A 227 14.57 -2.61 1.82
CA GLN A 227 15.69 -3.39 1.25
C GLN A 227 16.26 -4.39 2.28
N ARG A 228 16.36 -3.96 3.55
CA ARG A 228 16.80 -4.82 4.66
C ARG A 228 15.82 -5.97 4.90
N GLN A 229 14.52 -5.71 4.89
CA GLN A 229 13.47 -6.73 5.02
C GLN A 229 13.46 -7.71 3.83
N ALA A 230 13.83 -7.23 2.64
CA ALA A 230 13.94 -8.05 1.43
C ALA A 230 15.29 -8.80 1.32
N ASN A 231 16.16 -8.74 2.35
CA ASN A 231 17.49 -9.36 2.35
C ASN A 231 18.36 -8.98 1.13
N ARG A 232 18.25 -7.74 0.65
CA ARG A 232 18.97 -7.25 -0.55
C ARG A 232 20.35 -6.65 -0.29
N PHE A 233 20.85 -6.69 0.95
CA PHE A 233 22.21 -6.26 1.27
C PHE A 233 23.12 -7.49 1.45
N LEU A 234 24.16 -7.60 0.63
CA LEU A 234 25.17 -8.65 0.79
C LEU A 234 26.03 -8.37 2.02
N ASN A 235 26.54 -9.41 2.67
CA ASN A 235 27.67 -9.25 3.60
C ASN A 235 28.90 -8.79 2.82
N GLY A 236 29.47 -7.66 3.19
CA GLY A 236 30.60 -7.09 2.48
C GLY A 236 31.11 -5.82 3.13
N SER A 237 32.22 -5.32 2.60
CA SER A 237 32.79 -4.05 3.01
C SER A 237 33.10 -3.16 1.81
N ALA A 238 32.78 -1.89 1.95
CA ALA A 238 33.11 -0.86 0.98
C ALA A 238 33.21 0.49 1.69
N CYS A 239 34.10 1.37 1.22
CA CYS A 239 34.26 2.72 1.77
C CYS A 239 34.40 2.76 3.31
N SER A 240 35.21 1.83 3.86
CA SER A 240 35.49 1.69 5.29
C SER A 240 34.26 1.37 6.16
N ARG A 241 33.19 0.83 5.57
CA ARG A 241 31.99 0.36 6.26
C ARG A 241 31.67 -1.08 5.91
N THR A 242 30.95 -1.77 6.81
CA THR A 242 30.51 -3.14 6.64
C THR A 242 28.98 -3.23 6.59
N SER A 243 28.45 -3.93 5.60
CA SER A 243 27.04 -4.31 5.55
C SER A 243 26.81 -5.64 6.31
N PRO A 244 25.63 -5.85 6.92
CA PRO A 244 24.53 -4.90 7.09
C PRO A 244 24.68 -3.97 8.32
N ALA A 245 25.65 -4.21 9.20
CA ALA A 245 25.74 -3.54 10.51
C ALA A 245 25.85 -1.99 10.43
N ALA A 246 26.62 -1.47 9.49
CA ALA A 246 26.73 -0.02 9.28
C ALA A 246 25.42 0.58 8.74
N ILE A 247 24.66 -0.18 7.94
CA ILE A 247 23.35 0.22 7.42
C ILE A 247 22.33 0.27 8.56
N ASP A 248 22.32 -0.75 9.42
CA ASP A 248 21.44 -0.83 10.60
C ASP A 248 21.71 0.34 11.57
N THR A 249 22.99 0.71 11.75
CA THR A 249 23.39 1.90 12.52
C THR A 249 22.91 3.20 11.85
N GLY A 250 23.11 3.34 10.53
CA GLY A 250 22.63 4.49 9.77
C GLY A 250 21.11 4.68 9.86
N MET A 251 20.34 3.60 9.73
CA MET A 251 18.89 3.62 9.91
C MET A 251 18.47 4.01 11.33
N THR A 252 19.21 3.54 12.35
CA THR A 252 18.95 3.90 13.75
C THR A 252 19.14 5.40 13.97
N ASN A 253 20.23 5.97 13.49
CA ASN A 253 20.50 7.41 13.58
C ASN A 253 19.41 8.23 12.88
N ALA A 254 19.01 7.83 11.68
CA ALA A 254 17.99 8.52 10.90
C ALA A 254 16.61 8.44 11.55
N LYS A 255 16.22 7.29 12.10
CA LYS A 255 14.97 7.14 12.85
C LYS A 255 14.96 8.04 14.08
N THR A 256 16.04 8.06 14.85
CA THR A 256 16.18 8.94 16.03
C THR A 256 16.04 10.40 15.65
N TRP A 257 16.72 10.84 14.58
CA TRP A 257 16.59 12.21 14.09
C TRP A 257 15.18 12.51 13.59
N LEU A 258 14.56 11.60 12.83
CA LEU A 258 13.20 11.77 12.28
C LEU A 258 12.17 11.92 13.40
N LEU A 259 12.25 11.10 14.44
CA LEU A 259 11.38 11.21 15.63
C LEU A 259 11.53 12.56 16.34
N ALA A 260 12.73 13.16 16.32
CA ALA A 260 12.98 14.49 16.87
C ALA A 260 12.45 15.65 16.01
N GLN A 261 11.82 15.35 14.86
CA GLN A 261 11.11 16.33 14.04
C GLN A 261 9.61 16.43 14.36
N ALA A 262 9.13 15.59 15.29
CA ALA A 262 7.77 15.71 15.79
C ALA A 262 7.66 16.89 16.77
N ASN A 263 6.66 17.75 16.55
CA ASN A 263 6.25 18.79 17.49
C ASN A 263 5.45 18.18 18.66
N GLY A 264 5.16 18.99 19.68
CA GLY A 264 4.41 18.56 20.87
C GLY A 264 3.00 18.04 20.58
N ASP A 265 2.42 18.41 19.44
CA ASP A 265 1.12 17.96 18.93
C ASP A 265 1.19 16.65 18.12
N GLY A 266 2.39 16.10 17.91
CA GLY A 266 2.61 14.87 17.16
C GLY A 266 2.75 15.04 15.64
N ALA A 267 2.64 16.27 15.14
CA ALA A 267 2.84 16.58 13.74
C ALA A 267 4.34 16.69 13.43
N PHE A 268 4.74 16.34 12.21
CA PHE A 268 6.15 16.45 11.81
C PHE A 268 6.38 17.69 10.93
N ALA A 269 7.52 18.33 11.16
CA ALA A 269 7.94 19.52 10.43
C ALA A 269 9.37 19.38 9.88
N GLU A 270 9.64 20.05 8.77
CA GLU A 270 11.01 20.32 8.35
C GLU A 270 11.68 21.30 9.34
N ARG A 271 13.01 21.38 9.28
CA ARG A 271 13.75 22.42 10.00
C ARG A 271 14.20 23.51 9.05
N SER A 272 14.08 24.75 9.51
CA SER A 272 14.55 25.91 8.75
C SER A 272 16.07 25.82 8.53
N PRO A 273 16.55 25.87 7.28
CA PRO A 273 17.98 25.86 6.96
C PRO A 273 18.76 27.02 7.59
N GLN A 274 18.09 28.13 7.91
CA GLN A 274 18.71 29.36 8.44
C GLN A 274 18.76 29.36 9.97
N SER A 275 17.71 28.88 10.63
CA SER A 275 17.58 28.95 12.10
C SER A 275 17.81 27.61 12.81
N GLY A 276 17.68 26.48 12.11
CA GLY A 276 17.70 25.13 12.69
C GLY A 276 16.46 24.77 13.53
N ALA A 277 15.52 25.71 13.68
CA ALA A 277 14.26 25.49 14.38
C ALA A 277 13.28 24.70 13.52
N LEU A 278 12.34 24.00 14.18
CA LEU A 278 11.24 23.32 13.49
C LEU A 278 10.32 24.37 12.86
N GLU A 279 9.97 24.15 11.60
CA GLU A 279 9.01 24.95 10.87
C GLU A 279 7.57 24.60 11.29
N THR A 280 6.59 25.26 10.66
CA THR A 280 5.19 24.85 10.80
C THR A 280 5.01 23.43 10.23
N PRO A 281 4.40 22.50 10.98
CA PRO A 281 4.13 21.16 10.49
C PRO A 281 3.36 21.14 9.18
N SER A 282 3.68 20.18 8.32
CA SER A 282 2.93 19.96 7.08
C SER A 282 2.30 18.57 7.07
N PRO A 283 1.06 18.43 6.52
CA PRO A 283 0.43 17.13 6.38
C PRO A 283 1.24 16.12 5.56
N VAL A 284 1.90 16.57 4.48
CA VAL A 284 2.70 15.68 3.62
C VAL A 284 3.98 15.22 4.35
N ALA A 285 4.69 16.10 5.06
CA ALA A 285 5.85 15.71 5.86
C ALA A 285 5.46 14.70 6.96
N THR A 286 4.32 14.94 7.62
CA THR A 286 3.76 14.02 8.61
C THR A 286 3.44 12.66 8.02
N ALA A 287 2.79 12.61 6.85
CA ALA A 287 2.48 11.36 6.15
C ALA A 287 3.76 10.60 5.71
N LEU A 288 4.80 11.32 5.24
CA LEU A 288 6.10 10.72 4.90
C LEU A 288 6.81 10.14 6.12
N ALA A 289 6.78 10.84 7.25
CA ALA A 289 7.35 10.36 8.50
C ALA A 289 6.62 9.09 8.99
N VAL A 290 5.29 9.07 8.93
CA VAL A 290 4.49 7.87 9.25
C VAL A 290 4.87 6.71 8.33
N ARG A 291 4.96 6.93 7.01
CA ARG A 291 5.40 5.89 6.05
C ARG A 291 6.77 5.31 6.42
N ALA A 292 7.73 6.17 6.77
CA ALA A 292 9.08 5.74 7.12
C ALA A 292 9.16 4.98 8.45
N LEU A 293 8.33 5.34 9.42
CA LEU A 293 8.28 4.71 10.74
C LEU A 293 7.47 3.41 10.76
N ALA A 294 6.48 3.26 9.87
CA ALA A 294 5.56 2.13 9.88
C ALA A 294 6.24 0.74 9.84
N PRO A 295 7.28 0.49 9.03
CA PRO A 295 7.97 -0.80 9.05
C PRO A 295 8.68 -1.11 10.39
N PHE A 296 9.09 -0.09 11.15
CA PHE A 296 9.68 -0.29 12.48
C PHE A 296 8.61 -0.58 13.52
N ALA A 297 7.50 0.16 13.47
CA ALA A 297 6.33 -0.09 14.32
C ALA A 297 5.78 -1.51 14.13
N ALA A 298 5.70 -1.99 12.88
CA ALA A 298 5.28 -3.34 12.55
C ALA A 298 6.22 -4.44 13.11
N GLU A 299 7.48 -4.10 13.37
CA GLU A 299 8.45 -4.98 14.02
C GLU A 299 8.51 -4.81 15.55
N GLY A 300 7.58 -4.05 16.14
CA GLY A 300 7.44 -3.90 17.59
C GLY A 300 8.15 -2.69 18.20
N ASP A 301 8.65 -1.74 17.40
CA ASP A 301 9.22 -0.49 17.93
C ASP A 301 8.14 0.40 18.56
N ALA A 302 8.06 0.37 19.89
CA ALA A 302 7.05 1.12 20.64
C ALA A 302 7.15 2.65 20.48
N THR A 303 8.34 3.19 20.26
CA THR A 303 8.53 4.64 20.05
C THR A 303 8.00 5.06 18.68
N ALA A 304 8.28 4.27 17.64
CA ALA A 304 7.72 4.48 16.31
C ALA A 304 6.18 4.36 16.33
N SER A 305 5.64 3.33 16.98
CA SER A 305 4.19 3.13 17.12
C SER A 305 3.52 4.32 17.80
N ALA A 306 4.05 4.80 18.92
CA ALA A 306 3.49 5.95 19.64
C ALA A 306 3.55 7.25 18.81
N ALA A 307 4.63 7.47 18.07
CA ALA A 307 4.76 8.63 17.19
C ALA A 307 3.74 8.59 16.03
N ILE A 308 3.53 7.41 15.43
CA ILE A 308 2.55 7.21 14.36
C ILE A 308 1.13 7.49 14.85
N THR A 309 0.74 6.97 16.01
CA THR A 309 -0.61 7.20 16.57
C THR A 309 -0.88 8.70 16.77
N LYS A 310 0.11 9.44 17.31
CA LYS A 310 -0.02 10.90 17.49
C LYS A 310 -0.12 11.62 16.13
N ALA A 311 0.74 11.28 15.18
CA ALA A 311 0.73 11.85 13.85
C ALA A 311 -0.59 11.61 13.11
N GLN A 312 -1.14 10.40 13.17
CA GLN A 312 -2.44 10.06 12.58
C GLN A 312 -3.61 10.79 13.25
N THR A 313 -3.55 10.98 14.58
CA THR A 313 -4.53 11.80 15.31
C THR A 313 -4.51 13.25 14.81
N TRP A 314 -3.31 13.82 14.69
CA TRP A 314 -3.15 15.16 14.18
C TRP A 314 -3.63 15.26 12.73
N LEU A 315 -3.25 14.33 11.85
CA LEU A 315 -3.69 14.29 10.44
C LEU A 315 -5.22 14.25 10.34
N ALA A 316 -5.90 13.40 11.11
CA ALA A 316 -7.37 13.36 11.14
C ALA A 316 -7.97 14.72 11.53
N SER A 317 -7.37 15.45 12.47
CA SER A 317 -7.82 16.80 12.86
C SER A 317 -7.63 17.87 11.78
N GLN A 318 -6.76 17.64 10.79
CA GLN A 318 -6.46 18.59 9.72
C GLN A 318 -7.39 18.50 8.52
N GLN A 319 -8.36 17.57 8.54
CA GLN A 319 -9.28 17.33 7.43
C GLN A 319 -10.28 18.49 7.28
N ASN A 320 -10.50 18.92 6.04
CA ASN A 320 -11.53 19.88 5.69
C ASN A 320 -12.92 19.26 5.81
N THR A 321 -13.95 20.10 5.89
CA THR A 321 -15.36 19.65 5.95
C THR A 321 -15.82 18.88 4.72
N ASP A 322 -15.19 19.09 3.56
CA ASP A 322 -15.47 18.35 2.33
C ASP A 322 -14.87 16.93 2.32
N GLY A 323 -14.01 16.62 3.29
CA GLY A 323 -13.27 15.36 3.41
C GLY A 323 -11.84 15.42 2.86
N SER A 324 -11.44 16.51 2.21
CA SER A 324 -10.10 16.66 1.66
C SER A 324 -9.07 17.05 2.71
N TRP A 325 -7.80 16.86 2.36
CA TRP A 325 -6.72 17.63 2.96
C TRP A 325 -6.20 18.61 1.94
N ARG A 326 -6.30 19.90 2.28
CA ARG A 326 -5.84 21.03 1.44
C ARG A 326 -6.52 21.08 0.06
N SER A 327 -7.66 20.41 -0.11
CA SER A 327 -8.39 20.31 -1.38
C SER A 327 -7.52 19.86 -2.56
N ASP A 328 -6.48 19.07 -2.26
CA ASP A 328 -5.52 18.57 -3.24
C ASP A 328 -5.53 17.03 -3.26
N PRO A 329 -5.67 16.38 -4.43
CA PRO A 329 -5.71 14.93 -4.52
C PRO A 329 -4.43 14.23 -4.06
N PHE A 330 -3.26 14.80 -4.38
CA PHE A 330 -1.99 14.21 -3.96
C PHE A 330 -1.85 14.27 -2.44
N VAL A 331 -2.12 15.43 -1.83
CA VAL A 331 -2.05 15.59 -0.37
C VAL A 331 -3.07 14.69 0.33
N THR A 332 -4.31 14.67 -0.14
CA THR A 332 -5.40 13.84 0.41
C THR A 332 -5.05 12.36 0.34
N ALA A 333 -4.66 11.87 -0.83
CA ALA A 333 -4.31 10.46 -1.01
C ALA A 333 -3.07 10.06 -0.20
N ARG A 334 -2.05 10.93 -0.14
CA ARG A 334 -0.84 10.64 0.65
C ARG A 334 -1.12 10.50 2.14
N ILE A 335 -2.06 11.28 2.66
CA ILE A 335 -2.49 11.21 4.06
C ILE A 335 -3.34 9.96 4.29
N LEU A 336 -4.28 9.66 3.40
CA LEU A 336 -5.08 8.44 3.47
C LEU A 336 -4.20 7.18 3.51
N ALA A 337 -3.16 7.11 2.68
CA ALA A 337 -2.18 6.02 2.68
C ALA A 337 -1.31 5.98 3.96
N ALA A 338 -1.26 7.06 4.74
CA ALA A 338 -0.57 7.12 6.03
C ALA A 338 -1.49 6.82 7.23
N LEU A 339 -2.82 6.77 7.04
CA LEU A 339 -3.74 6.29 8.06
C LEU A 339 -3.63 4.76 8.21
N PRO A 340 -4.10 4.17 9.33
CA PRO A 340 -4.17 2.72 9.45
C PRO A 340 -4.98 2.13 8.31
N THR A 341 -4.53 1.02 7.74
CA THR A 341 -5.27 0.28 6.71
C THR A 341 -6.67 -0.07 7.22
N ALA A 342 -7.68 0.13 6.39
CA ALA A 342 -9.05 -0.24 6.68
C ALA A 342 -9.15 -1.74 6.99
N SER A 343 -9.93 -2.09 8.02
CA SER A 343 -10.19 -3.47 8.41
C SER A 343 -11.56 -3.59 9.09
N GLY A 344 -12.06 -4.83 9.21
CA GLY A 344 -13.36 -5.10 9.84
C GLY A 344 -14.49 -4.35 9.12
N PRO A 345 -15.36 -3.61 9.84
CA PRO A 345 -16.47 -2.88 9.23
C PRO A 345 -16.06 -1.84 8.18
N GLN A 346 -14.81 -1.36 8.20
CA GLN A 346 -14.32 -0.35 7.26
C GLN A 346 -14.10 -0.89 5.84
N ILE A 347 -14.12 -2.21 5.66
CA ILE A 347 -13.99 -2.89 4.36
C ILE A 347 -15.23 -3.72 4.03
N ALA A 348 -16.31 -3.59 4.81
CA ALA A 348 -17.59 -4.19 4.47
C ALA A 348 -18.11 -3.56 3.18
N ASP A 349 -18.63 -4.40 2.29
CA ASP A 349 -19.12 -4.08 0.96
C ASP A 349 -20.29 -5.03 0.70
N ALA A 350 -21.50 -4.58 1.04
CA ALA A 350 -22.66 -5.46 1.15
C ALA A 350 -23.28 -5.84 -0.21
N ASP A 351 -23.04 -5.05 -1.26
CA ASP A 351 -23.48 -5.37 -2.62
C ASP A 351 -22.35 -5.86 -3.55
N SER A 352 -21.12 -5.89 -3.06
CA SER A 352 -19.93 -6.39 -3.76
C SER A 352 -19.56 -5.60 -5.01
N ASP A 353 -19.87 -4.30 -5.06
CA ASP A 353 -19.50 -3.41 -6.16
C ASP A 353 -18.09 -2.79 -5.99
N GLY A 354 -17.47 -3.02 -4.85
CA GLY A 354 -16.11 -2.62 -4.51
C GLY A 354 -15.98 -1.29 -3.77
N LEU A 355 -17.06 -0.53 -3.57
CA LEU A 355 -17.08 0.58 -2.62
C LEU A 355 -17.41 0.06 -1.22
N PRO A 356 -16.61 0.40 -0.19
CA PRO A 356 -16.99 0.06 1.17
C PRO A 356 -18.26 0.80 1.62
N ASP A 357 -19.12 0.12 2.38
CA ASP A 357 -20.38 0.65 2.92
C ASP A 357 -20.17 1.99 3.65
N VAL A 358 -19.03 2.14 4.34
CA VAL A 358 -18.66 3.37 5.06
C VAL A 358 -18.39 4.54 4.12
N VAL A 359 -17.91 4.30 2.90
CA VAL A 359 -17.68 5.31 1.87
C VAL A 359 -19.01 5.69 1.21
N GLU A 360 -19.84 4.70 0.90
CA GLU A 360 -21.18 4.89 0.37
C GLU A 360 -22.08 5.71 1.29
N GLN A 361 -22.04 5.44 2.60
CA GLN A 361 -22.73 6.26 3.60
C GLN A 361 -22.29 7.73 3.57
N GLN A 362 -21.01 8.02 3.28
CA GLN A 362 -20.52 9.39 3.11
C GLN A 362 -20.93 10.00 1.75
N LEU A 363 -21.15 9.17 0.73
CA LEU A 363 -21.67 9.58 -0.58
C LEU A 363 -23.19 9.81 -0.54
N GLY A 364 -23.89 9.18 0.40
CA GLY A 364 -25.35 9.16 0.47
C GLY A 364 -25.99 8.14 -0.49
N THR A 365 -25.23 7.13 -0.94
CA THR A 365 -25.71 6.01 -1.77
C THR A 365 -26.26 4.88 -0.90
N GLN A 366 -26.90 3.88 -1.52
CA GLN A 366 -27.51 2.77 -0.81
C GLN A 366 -26.56 1.57 -0.79
N THR A 367 -26.08 1.19 0.40
CA THR A 367 -25.07 0.13 0.60
C THR A 367 -25.48 -1.29 0.20
N ALA A 368 -26.66 -1.48 -0.38
CA ALA A 368 -27.17 -2.78 -0.82
C ALA A 368 -27.51 -2.76 -2.31
N VAL A 369 -27.10 -1.70 -3.02
CA VAL A 369 -27.44 -1.46 -4.41
C VAL A 369 -26.16 -1.10 -5.15
N ALA A 370 -25.67 -2.04 -5.97
CA ALA A 370 -24.45 -1.86 -6.75
C ALA A 370 -24.53 -0.63 -7.65
N ASP A 371 -23.99 0.49 -7.18
CA ASP A 371 -24.10 1.81 -7.78
C ASP A 371 -22.77 2.57 -7.86
N ALA A 372 -21.65 1.93 -7.52
CA ALA A 372 -20.31 2.50 -7.52
C ALA A 372 -19.88 3.16 -8.84
N GLN A 373 -20.52 2.87 -9.96
CA GLN A 373 -20.23 3.57 -11.22
C GLN A 373 -20.94 4.93 -11.34
N SER A 374 -22.02 5.15 -10.61
CA SER A 374 -22.84 6.38 -10.69
C SER A 374 -22.09 7.66 -10.35
N PRO A 375 -21.16 7.69 -9.39
CA PRO A 375 -20.35 8.88 -9.10
C PRO A 375 -19.31 9.22 -10.18
N LEU A 376 -19.02 8.33 -11.12
CA LEU A 376 -17.99 8.55 -12.14
C LEU A 376 -18.52 9.42 -13.28
N SER A 377 -17.72 10.43 -13.68
CA SER A 377 -18.01 11.20 -14.89
C SER A 377 -17.97 10.30 -16.13
N THR A 378 -19.09 10.23 -16.85
CA THR A 378 -19.21 9.53 -18.15
C THR A 378 -18.64 10.34 -19.31
N ASN A 379 -18.41 11.64 -19.11
CA ASN A 379 -17.94 12.57 -20.15
C ASN A 379 -16.41 12.64 -20.29
N GLY A 380 -15.68 12.06 -19.34
CA GLY A 380 -14.28 11.74 -19.55
C GLY A 380 -14.22 10.31 -20.05
N ASN A 381 -14.12 10.12 -21.36
CA ASN A 381 -13.58 8.87 -21.85
C ASN A 381 -12.18 8.74 -21.22
N ALA A 382 -11.90 7.64 -20.53
CA ALA A 382 -10.53 7.13 -20.53
C ALA A 382 -10.05 7.25 -21.99
N GLN A 383 -8.91 7.91 -22.21
CA GLN A 383 -8.47 8.32 -23.54
C GLN A 383 -8.76 7.20 -24.56
N ALA A 384 -9.33 7.59 -25.71
CA ALA A 384 -9.90 6.69 -26.69
C ALA A 384 -9.00 5.47 -26.95
N GLY A 385 -9.54 4.29 -26.67
CA GLY A 385 -8.87 3.02 -26.89
C GLY A 385 -9.30 1.93 -25.94
N VAL A 386 -9.75 2.21 -24.71
CA VAL A 386 -10.20 1.12 -23.84
C VAL A 386 -11.22 1.54 -22.75
N THR A 387 -12.44 1.00 -22.79
CA THR A 387 -13.40 1.10 -21.67
C THR A 387 -13.00 0.10 -20.59
N ALA A 388 -12.70 0.48 -19.34
CA ALA A 388 -12.25 -0.49 -18.33
C ALA A 388 -13.39 -0.97 -17.41
N SER A 389 -13.56 -2.29 -17.25
CA SER A 389 -14.28 -2.93 -16.15
C SER A 389 -13.29 -3.67 -15.25
N SER A 390 -13.59 -3.80 -13.95
CA SER A 390 -12.73 -4.54 -13.02
C SER A 390 -13.54 -5.53 -12.18
N PHE A 391 -12.92 -6.63 -11.80
CA PHE A 391 -13.50 -7.60 -10.88
C PHE A 391 -12.43 -8.20 -9.96
N ALA A 392 -12.85 -8.64 -8.77
CA ALA A 392 -11.99 -9.39 -7.88
C ALA A 392 -12.77 -10.51 -7.17
N VAL A 393 -12.31 -11.75 -7.34
CA VAL A 393 -12.99 -12.96 -6.86
C VAL A 393 -12.02 -13.87 -6.11
N VAL A 394 -12.55 -14.69 -5.21
CA VAL A 394 -11.77 -15.66 -4.44
C VAL A 394 -11.94 -17.04 -5.06
N ALA A 395 -10.83 -17.74 -5.26
CA ALA A 395 -10.78 -19.15 -5.63
C ALA A 395 -10.19 -19.97 -4.48
N THR A 396 -10.55 -21.25 -4.38
CA THR A 396 -9.99 -22.15 -3.37
C THR A 396 -8.94 -23.05 -4.00
N LEU A 397 -7.75 -23.14 -3.38
CA LEU A 397 -6.66 -23.99 -3.82
C LEU A 397 -7.14 -25.44 -4.01
N GLY A 398 -6.89 -26.01 -5.18
CA GLY A 398 -7.26 -27.40 -5.49
C GLY A 398 -8.76 -27.63 -5.80
N GLN A 399 -9.60 -26.59 -5.82
CA GLN A 399 -11.02 -26.69 -6.19
C GLN A 399 -11.27 -26.15 -7.60
N ALA A 400 -12.28 -26.71 -8.28
CA ALA A 400 -12.68 -26.21 -9.59
C ALA A 400 -13.21 -24.77 -9.46
N PHE A 401 -12.72 -23.88 -10.32
CA PHE A 401 -13.09 -22.49 -10.38
C PHE A 401 -13.59 -22.15 -11.79
N THR A 402 -14.63 -21.31 -11.86
CA THR A 402 -15.15 -20.78 -13.13
C THR A 402 -15.59 -19.33 -12.94
N TYR A 403 -15.24 -18.47 -13.89
CA TYR A 403 -15.62 -17.07 -13.93
C TYR A 403 -15.71 -16.60 -15.38
N SER A 404 -16.67 -15.76 -15.73
CA SER A 404 -16.81 -15.24 -17.10
C SER A 404 -16.42 -13.78 -17.19
N LEU A 405 -15.48 -13.46 -18.07
CA LEU A 405 -15.12 -12.09 -18.40
C LEU A 405 -16.24 -11.48 -19.24
N THR A 406 -17.01 -10.55 -18.66
CA THR A 406 -18.09 -9.86 -19.36
C THR A 406 -17.67 -8.43 -19.71
N PRO A 407 -17.79 -8.02 -20.99
CA PRO A 407 -17.59 -6.63 -21.37
C PRO A 407 -18.73 -5.77 -20.81
N SER A 408 -18.43 -4.53 -20.43
CA SER A 408 -19.45 -3.59 -19.94
C SER A 408 -20.42 -3.13 -21.03
N THR A 409 -19.97 -3.12 -22.29
CA THR A 409 -20.71 -2.65 -23.48
C THR A 409 -20.22 -3.38 -24.74
N GLY A 410 -20.88 -3.18 -25.89
CA GLY A 410 -20.43 -3.67 -27.20
C GLY A 410 -21.32 -4.73 -27.83
N THR A 411 -21.04 -5.08 -29.09
CA THR A 411 -21.82 -6.04 -29.87
C THR A 411 -21.01 -7.29 -30.19
N ALA A 412 -21.57 -8.46 -29.87
CA ALA A 412 -20.95 -9.75 -30.20
C ALA A 412 -20.75 -9.92 -31.72
N PRO A 413 -19.76 -10.71 -32.18
CA PRO A 413 -18.82 -11.52 -31.37
C PRO A 413 -17.76 -10.71 -30.63
N PHE A 414 -17.36 -11.20 -29.46
CA PHE A 414 -16.27 -10.64 -28.65
C PHE A 414 -15.00 -11.49 -28.81
N SER A 415 -13.85 -10.84 -28.91
CA SER A 415 -12.53 -11.49 -28.86
C SER A 415 -11.76 -11.06 -27.62
N PHE A 416 -11.13 -12.01 -26.94
CA PHE A 416 -10.43 -11.80 -25.67
C PHE A 416 -8.93 -11.96 -25.88
N THR A 417 -8.19 -10.89 -25.61
CA THR A 417 -6.73 -10.87 -25.71
C THR A 417 -6.16 -10.51 -24.35
N LYS A 418 -5.32 -11.37 -23.78
CA LYS A 418 -4.62 -11.02 -22.54
C LYS A 418 -3.62 -9.91 -22.82
N THR A 419 -3.71 -8.81 -22.08
CA THR A 419 -2.82 -7.65 -22.22
C THR A 419 -1.77 -7.58 -21.13
N ASP A 420 -2.10 -8.00 -19.90
CA ASP A 420 -1.17 -7.90 -18.76
C ASP A 420 -1.42 -8.98 -17.68
N GLY A 421 -0.46 -9.10 -16.75
CA GLY A 421 -0.53 -9.86 -15.51
C GLY A 421 -0.44 -11.37 -15.67
N VAL A 422 -0.84 -12.11 -14.65
CA VAL A 422 -0.77 -13.58 -14.62
C VAL A 422 -2.07 -14.15 -14.05
N LEU A 423 -2.57 -15.21 -14.69
CA LEU A 423 -3.65 -16.01 -14.10
C LEU A 423 -3.06 -16.92 -13.02
N PRO A 424 -3.86 -17.30 -12.00
CA PRO A 424 -3.45 -18.35 -11.08
C PRO A 424 -3.02 -19.61 -11.84
N PRO A 425 -1.88 -20.23 -11.48
CA PRO A 425 -1.46 -21.50 -12.07
C PRO A 425 -2.59 -22.52 -12.02
N GLY A 426 -2.92 -23.15 -13.16
CA GLY A 426 -4.03 -24.09 -13.28
C GLY A 426 -5.36 -23.49 -13.75
N LEU A 427 -5.45 -22.17 -13.94
CA LEU A 427 -6.56 -21.51 -14.62
C LEU A 427 -6.20 -21.09 -16.05
N THR A 428 -7.17 -21.15 -16.94
CA THR A 428 -7.05 -20.74 -18.35
C THR A 428 -8.28 -19.96 -18.80
N VAL A 429 -8.14 -19.10 -19.81
CA VAL A 429 -9.27 -18.38 -20.42
C VAL A 429 -9.62 -19.04 -21.75
N ALA A 430 -10.87 -19.46 -21.88
CA ALA A 430 -11.43 -19.96 -23.12
C ALA A 430 -11.77 -18.82 -24.09
N ALA A 431 -11.92 -19.13 -25.38
CA ALA A 431 -12.19 -18.14 -26.43
C ALA A 431 -13.49 -17.35 -26.24
N ASN A 432 -14.41 -17.86 -25.41
CA ASN A 432 -15.66 -17.19 -25.03
C ASN A 432 -15.52 -16.26 -23.81
N GLY A 433 -14.29 -16.08 -23.28
CA GLY A 433 -14.03 -15.26 -22.10
C GLY A 433 -14.21 -15.99 -20.76
N THR A 434 -14.48 -17.30 -20.74
CA THR A 434 -14.60 -18.05 -19.49
C THR A 434 -13.22 -18.41 -18.94
N VAL A 435 -12.87 -17.87 -17.78
CA VAL A 435 -11.76 -18.32 -16.93
C VAL A 435 -12.19 -19.61 -16.24
N SER A 436 -11.48 -20.71 -16.43
CA SER A 436 -11.79 -21.98 -15.76
C SER A 436 -10.56 -22.84 -15.50
N GLY A 437 -10.67 -23.74 -14.53
CA GLY A 437 -9.64 -24.71 -14.17
C GLY A 437 -9.60 -24.99 -12.67
N THR A 438 -8.47 -25.51 -12.21
CA THR A 438 -8.22 -25.79 -10.79
C THR A 438 -6.93 -25.10 -10.38
N PRO A 439 -6.97 -24.08 -9.52
CA PRO A 439 -5.77 -23.36 -9.13
C PRO A 439 -4.84 -24.24 -8.30
N THR A 440 -3.53 -24.20 -8.59
CA THR A 440 -2.51 -25.07 -7.97
C THR A 440 -1.54 -24.34 -7.05
N SER A 441 -1.63 -23.01 -6.96
CA SER A 441 -0.82 -22.20 -6.06
C SER A 441 -1.68 -21.13 -5.41
N ALA A 442 -1.55 -20.98 -4.09
CA ALA A 442 -2.16 -19.88 -3.36
C ALA A 442 -1.45 -18.56 -3.70
N GLY A 443 -2.18 -17.45 -3.62
CA GLY A 443 -1.66 -16.13 -3.93
C GLY A 443 -2.69 -15.21 -4.59
N SER A 444 -2.33 -13.94 -4.72
CA SER A 444 -3.12 -12.94 -5.41
C SER A 444 -2.61 -12.78 -6.84
N TYR A 445 -3.49 -12.98 -7.81
CA TYR A 445 -3.16 -12.95 -9.23
C TYR A 445 -4.00 -11.88 -9.91
N ALA A 446 -3.37 -10.81 -10.38
CA ALA A 446 -4.02 -9.80 -11.21
C ALA A 446 -3.65 -9.99 -12.68
N PHE A 447 -4.60 -9.72 -13.57
CA PHE A 447 -4.45 -9.85 -15.01
C PHE A 447 -5.43 -8.94 -15.74
N ASP A 448 -5.05 -8.53 -16.95
CA ASP A 448 -5.89 -7.72 -17.80
C ASP A 448 -6.20 -8.45 -19.10
N TYR A 449 -7.45 -8.33 -19.55
CA TYR A 449 -7.89 -8.76 -20.87
C TYR A 449 -8.47 -7.58 -21.63
N GLU A 450 -8.01 -7.36 -22.85
CA GLU A 450 -8.73 -6.56 -23.81
C GLU A 450 -9.82 -7.43 -24.47
N ILE A 451 -11.05 -6.94 -24.40
CA ILE A 451 -12.22 -7.47 -25.10
C ILE A 451 -12.51 -6.54 -26.26
N ALA A 452 -12.29 -7.01 -27.49
CA ALA A 452 -12.71 -6.30 -28.70
C ALA A 452 -14.07 -6.82 -29.17
N ASP A 453 -14.95 -5.92 -29.56
CA ASP A 453 -16.26 -6.24 -30.14
C ASP A 453 -16.23 -6.24 -31.68
N ALA A 454 -17.32 -6.64 -32.32
CA ALA A 454 -17.43 -6.70 -33.77
C ALA A 454 -17.36 -5.32 -34.46
N GLY A 455 -17.64 -4.24 -33.72
CA GLY A 455 -17.59 -2.86 -34.18
C GLY A 455 -16.22 -2.19 -34.02
N GLY A 456 -15.23 -2.91 -33.46
CA GLY A 456 -13.89 -2.38 -33.17
C GLY A 456 -13.80 -1.57 -31.87
N LEU A 457 -14.81 -1.64 -31.01
CA LEU A 457 -14.74 -1.11 -29.65
C LEU A 457 -13.97 -2.08 -28.76
N THR A 458 -13.04 -1.53 -27.98
CA THR A 458 -12.17 -2.28 -27.07
C THR A 458 -12.48 -1.92 -25.62
N THR A 459 -12.53 -2.94 -24.76
CA THR A 459 -12.80 -2.85 -23.32
C THR A 459 -11.71 -3.59 -22.55
N LEU A 460 -11.16 -3.01 -21.48
CA LEU A 460 -10.18 -3.63 -20.60
C LEU A 460 -10.97 -4.30 -19.49
N VAL A 461 -10.72 -5.56 -19.22
CA VAL A 461 -11.19 -6.23 -18.02
C VAL A 461 -10.01 -6.45 -17.12
N ILE A 462 -9.96 -5.72 -16.02
CA ILE A 462 -8.96 -5.84 -14.97
C ILE A 462 -9.47 -6.87 -13.96
N GLY A 463 -8.94 -8.09 -14.02
CA GLY A 463 -9.31 -9.18 -13.13
C GLY A 463 -8.29 -9.38 -12.01
N ARG A 464 -8.79 -9.65 -10.80
CA ARG A 464 -8.00 -10.21 -9.70
C ARG A 464 -8.63 -11.51 -9.21
N ILE A 465 -7.83 -12.57 -9.12
CA ILE A 465 -8.23 -13.82 -8.48
C ILE A 465 -7.32 -14.06 -7.29
N ASP A 466 -7.90 -14.06 -6.09
CA ASP A 466 -7.21 -14.43 -4.86
C ASP A 466 -7.42 -15.93 -4.62
N VAL A 467 -6.37 -16.73 -4.75
CA VAL A 467 -6.40 -18.15 -4.42
C VAL A 467 -6.11 -18.31 -2.93
N ALA A 468 -7.16 -18.58 -2.16
CA ALA A 468 -7.04 -18.92 -0.75
C ALA A 468 -6.68 -20.40 -0.60
N GLU A 469 -5.82 -20.72 0.37
CA GLU A 469 -5.65 -22.10 0.80
C GLU A 469 -6.99 -22.65 1.29
N LEU A 470 -7.18 -23.95 1.10
CA LEU A 470 -8.35 -24.64 1.62
C LEU A 470 -8.24 -24.56 3.14
N VAL A 471 -9.02 -23.67 3.76
CA VAL A 471 -9.28 -23.77 5.19
C VAL A 471 -9.96 -25.12 5.35
N ALA A 472 -9.21 -26.11 5.83
CA ALA A 472 -9.80 -27.31 6.35
C ALA A 472 -10.77 -26.81 7.40
N ASP A 473 -12.06 -26.81 7.08
CA ASP A 473 -13.07 -26.42 8.01
C ASP A 473 -12.78 -27.24 9.26
N GLY A 474 -12.54 -26.56 10.37
CA GLY A 474 -12.54 -27.14 11.70
C GLY A 474 -13.96 -27.56 12.06
N GLY A 475 -14.64 -28.22 11.12
CA GLY A 475 -15.89 -28.88 11.33
C GLY A 475 -15.66 -29.90 12.43
N ASN A 476 -16.43 -29.74 13.49
CA ASN A 476 -16.62 -30.69 14.57
C ASN A 476 -16.56 -32.15 14.06
N ALA A 477 -15.37 -32.73 14.05
CA ALA A 477 -15.22 -34.10 14.44
C ALA A 477 -15.09 -34.06 15.95
N ASP A 478 -16.24 -34.14 16.63
CA ASP A 478 -16.29 -34.86 17.89
C ASP A 478 -15.62 -36.21 17.61
N VAL A 479 -14.32 -36.32 17.86
CA VAL A 479 -13.66 -37.61 18.02
C VAL A 479 -14.31 -38.17 19.27
N PRO A 480 -15.15 -39.22 19.18
CA PRO A 480 -15.75 -39.79 20.36
C PRO A 480 -14.57 -40.23 21.23
N LEU A 481 -14.47 -39.66 22.44
CA LEU A 481 -13.51 -40.15 23.40
C LEU A 481 -13.72 -41.66 23.51
N PRO A 482 -12.70 -42.49 23.28
CA PRO A 482 -12.85 -43.92 23.39
C PRO A 482 -13.38 -44.22 24.80
N ALA A 483 -14.29 -45.20 24.94
CA ALA A 483 -15.03 -45.43 26.17
C ALA A 483 -14.16 -45.46 27.45
N TRP A 484 -12.90 -45.90 27.33
CA TRP A 484 -11.93 -45.88 28.43
C TRP A 484 -11.59 -44.46 28.94
N ALA A 485 -11.53 -43.44 28.07
CA ALA A 485 -11.24 -42.06 28.44
C ALA A 485 -12.42 -41.41 29.21
N LEU A 486 -13.66 -41.78 28.89
CA LEU A 486 -14.85 -41.40 29.66
C LEU A 486 -14.86 -42.05 31.06
N PHE A 487 -14.42 -43.30 31.18
CA PHE A 487 -14.26 -43.94 32.49
C PHE A 487 -13.16 -43.30 33.35
N VAL A 488 -12.06 -42.84 32.75
CA VAL A 488 -10.99 -42.14 33.47
C VAL A 488 -11.44 -40.76 33.96
N LEU A 489 -12.17 -40.00 33.14
CA LEU A 489 -12.74 -38.69 33.53
C LEU A 489 -13.85 -38.82 34.57
N GLY A 490 -14.73 -39.82 34.46
CA GLY A 490 -15.75 -40.12 35.47
C GLY A 490 -15.15 -40.60 36.80
N GLY A 491 -14.09 -41.42 36.75
CA GLY A 491 -13.36 -41.88 37.93
C GLY A 491 -12.59 -40.78 38.65
N ALA A 492 -11.99 -39.85 37.91
CA ALA A 492 -11.30 -38.68 38.47
C ALA A 492 -12.27 -37.72 39.18
N LEU A 493 -13.48 -37.53 38.63
CA LEU A 493 -14.50 -36.67 39.24
C LEU A 493 -15.10 -37.29 40.52
N LEU A 494 -15.33 -38.61 40.55
CA LEU A 494 -15.84 -39.32 41.72
C LEU A 494 -14.81 -39.42 42.86
N THR A 495 -13.52 -39.50 42.55
CA THR A 495 -12.44 -39.47 43.56
C THR A 495 -12.19 -38.07 44.12
N ALA A 496 -12.40 -37.02 43.32
CA ALA A 496 -12.37 -35.63 43.79
C ALA A 496 -13.56 -35.29 44.71
N ILE A 497 -14.75 -35.87 44.47
CA ILE A 497 -15.93 -35.68 45.33
C ILE A 497 -15.80 -36.46 46.65
N ARG A 498 -15.21 -37.66 46.66
CA ARG A 498 -14.98 -38.42 47.91
C ARG A 498 -13.89 -37.86 48.84
N ARG A 499 -12.99 -37.00 48.36
CA ARG A 499 -11.97 -36.35 49.20
C ARG A 499 -12.46 -35.10 49.95
N LYS A 500 -13.71 -34.65 49.73
CA LYS A 500 -14.34 -33.55 50.49
C LYS A 500 -15.34 -34.02 51.55
N SER A 501 -15.43 -35.33 51.81
CA SER A 501 -16.38 -35.92 52.76
C SER A 501 -15.72 -36.98 53.67
N ALA A 502 -14.58 -36.63 54.27
CA ALA A 502 -13.98 -37.31 55.41
C ALA A 502 -13.34 -36.28 56.32
#